data_AF-A0AA40FMH9-F1
#
_entry.id   AF-A0AA40FMH9-F1
#
_cell.length_a   1.000
_cell.length_b   1.000
_cell.length_c   1.000
_cell.angle_alpha   90.00
_cell.angle_beta   90.00
_cell.angle_gamma   90.00
#
_symmetry.space_group_name_H-M   'P 1'
#
loop_
_entity.id
_entity.type
_entity.pdbx_description
1 polymer ?
#
loop_
_entity_poly.entity_id
_entity_poly.type
_entity_poly.pdbx_seq_one_letter_code
_entity_poly.pdbx_strand_id
1 'polypeptide(L)'
;MPFVLRKVEPRFLCRGHVPAGSTPQGWPVGAELETVANGALTISLKQLASLLTTAEDIFADLTAELTAVADRSSNLRQRLDKVEGRLATVDPKKVPVRKYRACVLSLSLSRPFLIGSLRPIS
;
A
#
# COMPACT_ATOMS: atom_id res chain seq x y z
N MET A 1 -13.71 64.79 -33.69
CA MET A 1 -12.98 63.71 -34.39
C MET A 1 -13.77 62.42 -34.21
N PRO A 2 -14.21 61.72 -35.27
CA PRO A 2 -14.88 60.43 -35.11
C PRO A 2 -13.83 59.33 -34.83
N PHE A 3 -14.10 58.47 -33.86
CA PHE A 3 -13.21 57.34 -33.56
C PHE A 3 -13.37 56.24 -34.62
N VAL A 4 -12.25 55.74 -35.15
CA VAL A 4 -12.24 54.59 -36.06
C VAL A 4 -12.67 53.34 -35.29
N LEU A 5 -13.77 52.73 -35.71
CA LEU A 5 -14.26 51.48 -35.12
C LEU A 5 -13.33 50.33 -35.53
N ARG A 6 -12.64 49.73 -34.55
CA ARG A 6 -11.81 48.54 -34.78
C ARG A 6 -12.65 47.29 -34.51
N LYS A 7 -12.80 46.45 -35.52
CA LYS A 7 -13.43 45.13 -35.40
C LYS A 7 -12.37 44.10 -35.03
N VAL A 8 -12.53 43.44 -33.89
CA VAL A 8 -11.63 42.37 -33.42
C VAL A 8 -12.34 41.04 -33.63
N GLU A 9 -11.65 40.08 -34.26
CA GLU A 9 -12.16 38.74 -34.52
C GLU A 9 -11.16 37.68 -34.06
N PRO A 10 -11.61 36.55 -33.49
CA PRO A 10 -10.73 35.48 -33.06
C PRO A 10 -10.10 34.78 -34.28
N ARG A 11 -8.76 34.64 -34.27
CA ARG A 11 -8.00 33.95 -35.34
C ARG A 11 -7.69 32.49 -35.03
N PHE A 12 -7.73 32.10 -33.76
CA PHE A 12 -7.37 30.75 -33.31
C PHE A 12 -8.33 30.26 -32.25
N LEU A 13 -8.65 28.97 -32.29
CA LEU A 13 -9.31 28.22 -31.23
C LEU A 13 -8.44 27.01 -30.88
N CYS A 14 -8.00 26.94 -29.62
CA CYS A 14 -6.97 25.99 -29.18
C CYS A 14 -5.72 26.05 -30.07
N ARG A 15 -5.40 24.94 -30.76
CA ARG A 15 -4.26 24.81 -31.66
C ARG A 15 -4.62 25.01 -33.15
N GLY A 16 -5.89 25.26 -33.47
CA GLY A 16 -6.40 25.42 -34.84
C GLY A 16 -6.70 26.88 -35.21
N HIS A 17 -6.66 27.18 -36.51
CA HIS A 17 -6.99 28.51 -37.05
C HIS A 17 -8.50 28.61 -37.35
N VAL A 18 -9.12 29.75 -37.01
CA VAL A 18 -10.52 30.05 -37.34
C VAL A 18 -10.61 30.47 -38.81
N PRO A 19 -11.39 29.79 -39.66
CA PRO A 19 -11.45 30.10 -41.10
C PRO A 19 -11.74 31.58 -41.38
N ALA A 20 -10.94 32.21 -42.24
CA ALA A 20 -11.16 33.59 -42.65
C ALA A 20 -12.37 33.68 -43.60
N GLY A 21 -13.38 34.49 -43.26
CA GLY A 21 -14.57 34.68 -44.08
C GLY A 21 -15.87 34.14 -43.48
N SER A 22 -15.89 33.81 -42.20
CA SER A 22 -17.13 33.54 -41.47
C SER A 22 -18.03 34.79 -41.49
N THR A 23 -18.95 34.86 -42.44
CA THR A 23 -20.04 35.82 -42.38
C THR A 23 -20.83 35.60 -41.08
N PRO A 24 -21.57 36.58 -40.57
CA PRO A 24 -22.47 36.37 -39.43
C PRO A 24 -23.50 35.23 -39.62
N GLN A 25 -23.60 34.65 -40.83
CA GLN A 25 -24.45 33.51 -41.15
C GLN A 25 -23.69 32.24 -41.63
N GLY A 26 -22.35 32.26 -41.70
CA GLY A 26 -21.58 31.26 -42.45
C GLY A 26 -20.67 30.33 -41.64
N TRP A 27 -20.30 30.68 -40.40
CA TRP A 27 -19.49 29.79 -39.55
C TRP A 27 -19.60 30.23 -38.08
N PRO A 28 -20.37 29.55 -37.23
CA PRO A 28 -20.56 29.96 -35.85
C PRO A 28 -19.34 29.53 -35.02
N VAL A 29 -18.39 30.45 -34.83
CA VAL A 29 -17.24 30.30 -33.90
C VAL A 29 -17.69 29.80 -32.51
N GLY A 30 -18.92 30.12 -32.10
CA GLY A 30 -19.53 29.61 -30.87
C GLY A 30 -19.69 28.08 -30.82
N ALA A 31 -20.07 27.42 -31.91
CA ALA A 31 -20.25 25.96 -31.94
C ALA A 31 -18.92 25.20 -31.82
N GLU A 32 -17.85 25.73 -32.42
CA GLU A 32 -16.49 25.21 -32.28
C GLU A 32 -15.97 25.39 -30.85
N LEU A 33 -16.21 26.56 -30.25
CA LEU A 33 -15.84 26.81 -28.85
C LEU A 33 -16.58 25.86 -27.89
N GLU A 34 -17.87 25.64 -28.11
CA GLU A 34 -18.67 24.67 -27.35
C GLU A 34 -18.11 23.24 -27.51
N THR A 35 -17.76 22.85 -28.74
CA THR A 35 -17.15 21.54 -29.02
C THR A 35 -15.81 21.37 -28.31
N VAL A 36 -14.96 22.41 -28.35
CA VAL A 36 -13.68 22.45 -27.63
C VAL A 36 -13.88 22.34 -26.13
N ALA A 37 -14.83 23.09 -25.57
CA ALA A 37 -15.13 23.08 -24.13
C ALA A 37 -15.64 21.70 -23.69
N ASN A 38 -16.56 21.11 -24.45
CA ASN A 38 -17.09 19.77 -24.20
C ASN A 38 -16.00 18.69 -24.33
N GLY A 39 -15.08 18.85 -25.29
CA GLY A 39 -13.90 18.01 -25.43
C GLY A 39 -12.96 18.10 -24.22
N ALA A 40 -12.65 19.31 -23.77
CA ALA A 40 -11.84 19.55 -22.58
C ALA A 40 -12.48 18.96 -21.32
N LEU A 41 -13.81 19.09 -21.17
CA LEU A 41 -14.56 18.48 -20.07
C LEU A 41 -14.50 16.96 -20.14
N THR A 42 -14.74 16.37 -21.31
CA THR A 42 -14.67 14.91 -21.51
C THR A 42 -13.28 14.36 -21.21
N ILE A 43 -12.22 15.05 -21.64
CA ILE A 43 -10.84 14.65 -21.34
C ILE A 43 -10.59 14.74 -19.83
N SER A 44 -11.01 15.82 -19.18
CA SER A 44 -10.89 15.97 -17.72
C SER A 44 -11.60 14.84 -16.97
N LEU A 45 -12.81 14.47 -17.39
CA LEU A 45 -13.55 13.36 -16.81
C LEU A 45 -12.83 12.01 -17.00
N LYS A 46 -12.26 11.77 -18.18
CA LYS A 46 -11.44 10.55 -18.43
C LYS A 46 -10.19 10.51 -17.57
N GLN A 47 -9.51 11.65 -17.41
CA GLN A 47 -8.34 11.76 -16.55
C GLN A 47 -8.69 11.50 -15.08
N LEU A 48 -9.81 12.06 -14.60
CA LEU A 48 -10.31 11.80 -13.25
C LEU A 48 -10.71 10.33 -13.05
N ALA A 49 -11.37 9.72 -14.04
CA ALA A 49 -11.72 8.30 -13.97
C ALA A 49 -10.45 7.42 -13.86
N SER A 50 -9.45 7.67 -14.70
CA SER A 50 -8.16 6.96 -14.63
C SER A 50 -7.47 7.14 -13.27
N LEU A 51 -7.55 8.34 -12.69
CA LEU A 51 -6.98 8.63 -11.38
C LEU A 51 -7.71 7.86 -10.28
N LEU A 52 -9.05 7.81 -10.33
CA LEU A 52 -9.87 7.07 -9.37
C LEU A 52 -9.61 5.57 -9.43
N THR A 53 -9.52 4.98 -10.63
CA THR A 53 -9.15 3.56 -10.77
C THR A 53 -7.80 3.26 -10.14
N THR A 54 -6.80 4.13 -10.38
CA THR A 54 -5.48 3.96 -9.77
C THR A 54 -5.54 4.10 -8.24
N ALA A 55 -6.36 5.01 -7.72
CA ALA A 55 -6.55 5.17 -6.28
C ALA A 55 -7.25 3.96 -5.65
N GLU A 56 -8.26 3.39 -6.33
CA GLU A 56 -8.95 2.17 -5.91
C GLU A 56 -7.97 1.00 -5.79
N ASP A 57 -7.09 0.81 -6.77
CA ASP A 57 -6.07 -0.24 -6.74
C ASP A 57 -5.13 -0.07 -5.52
N ILE A 58 -4.63 1.15 -5.29
CA ILE A 58 -3.77 1.45 -4.14
C ILE A 58 -4.50 1.15 -2.81
N PHE A 59 -5.75 1.58 -2.68
CA PHE A 59 -6.51 1.35 -1.45
C PHE A 59 -6.88 -0.13 -1.26
N ALA A 60 -7.12 -0.88 -2.33
CA ALA A 60 -7.34 -2.32 -2.26
C ALA A 60 -6.11 -3.05 -1.73
N ASP A 61 -4.93 -2.73 -2.28
CA ASP A 61 -3.65 -3.31 -1.84
C ASP A 61 -3.35 -2.96 -0.38
N LEU A 62 -3.49 -1.69 0.01
CA LEU A 62 -3.30 -1.26 1.40
C LEU A 62 -4.27 -1.97 2.35
N THR A 63 -5.53 -2.16 1.93
CA THR A 63 -6.53 -2.86 2.75
C THR A 63 -6.15 -4.32 2.94
N ALA A 64 -5.65 -4.99 1.90
CA ALA A 64 -5.18 -6.37 1.98
C ALA A 64 -3.98 -6.49 2.94
N GLU A 65 -2.99 -5.60 2.81
CA GLU A 65 -1.82 -5.59 3.70
C GLU A 65 -2.18 -5.33 5.16
N LEU A 66 -3.03 -4.32 5.41
CA LEU A 66 -3.49 -4.00 6.76
C LEU A 66 -4.28 -5.14 7.38
N THR A 67 -5.10 -5.83 6.60
CA THR A 67 -5.85 -7.02 7.06
C THR A 67 -4.88 -8.13 7.46
N ALA A 68 -3.86 -8.41 6.65
CA ALA A 68 -2.84 -9.41 6.97
C ALA A 68 -2.06 -9.04 8.25
N VAL A 69 -1.75 -7.76 8.45
CA VAL A 69 -1.11 -7.26 9.68
C VAL A 69 -2.04 -7.40 10.89
N ALA A 70 -3.33 -7.09 10.74
CA ALA A 70 -4.32 -7.23 11.79
C ALA A 70 -4.47 -8.69 12.23
N ASP A 71 -4.55 -9.62 11.29
CA ASP A 71 -4.66 -11.06 11.58
C ASP A 71 -3.44 -11.60 12.32
N ARG A 72 -2.24 -11.24 11.86
CA ARG A 72 -1.00 -11.59 12.56
C ARG A 72 -0.93 -11.01 13.97
N SER A 73 -1.35 -9.76 14.12
CA SER A 73 -1.37 -9.08 15.42
C SER A 73 -2.37 -9.74 16.37
N SER A 74 -3.53 -10.14 15.86
CA SER A 74 -4.54 -10.90 16.60
C SER A 74 -4.00 -12.26 17.06
N ASN A 75 -3.33 -13.01 16.19
CA ASN A 75 -2.70 -14.28 16.56
C ASN A 75 -1.62 -14.10 17.63
N LEU A 76 -0.78 -13.07 17.48
CA LEU A 76 0.25 -12.75 18.47
C LEU A 76 -0.35 -12.39 19.83
N ARG A 77 -1.44 -11.61 19.83
CA ARG A 77 -2.16 -11.26 21.05
C ARG A 77 -2.76 -12.48 21.74
N GLN A 78 -3.38 -13.40 21.00
CA GLN A 78 -3.86 -14.66 21.58
C GLN A 78 -2.72 -15.50 22.20
N ARG A 79 -1.53 -15.47 21.62
CA ARG A 79 -0.35 -16.15 22.18
C ARG A 79 0.16 -15.45 23.43
N LEU A 80 0.14 -14.12 23.45
CA LEU A 80 0.47 -13.30 24.62
C LEU A 80 -0.48 -13.63 25.77
N ASP A 81 -1.80 -13.60 25.52
CA ASP A 81 -2.82 -13.88 26.54
C ASP A 81 -2.64 -15.29 27.14
N LYS A 82 -2.30 -16.29 26.32
CA LYS A 82 -1.96 -17.65 26.79
C LYS A 82 -0.72 -17.67 27.68
N VAL A 83 0.32 -16.91 27.32
CA VAL A 83 1.55 -16.81 28.11
C VAL A 83 1.28 -16.09 29.44
N GLU A 84 0.54 -14.99 29.40
CA GLU A 84 0.13 -14.24 30.60
C GLU A 84 -0.72 -15.09 31.53
N GLY A 85 -1.70 -15.82 30.99
CA GLY A 85 -2.51 -16.76 31.77
C GLY A 85 -1.66 -17.84 32.44
N ARG A 86 -0.69 -18.42 31.72
CA ARG A 86 0.26 -19.38 32.31
C ARG A 86 1.13 -18.72 33.38
N LEU A 87 1.67 -17.53 33.12
CA LEU A 87 2.51 -16.80 34.06
C LEU A 87 1.77 -16.50 35.37
N ALA A 88 0.50 -16.11 35.29
CA ALA A 88 -0.34 -15.87 36.46
C ALA A 88 -0.55 -17.11 37.34
N THR A 89 -0.51 -18.32 36.76
CA THR A 89 -0.66 -19.60 37.49
C THR A 89 0.63 -20.16 38.06
N VAL A 90 1.79 -19.67 37.61
CA VAL A 90 3.10 -20.20 38.03
C VAL A 90 3.48 -19.62 39.40
N ASP A 91 3.56 -20.49 40.40
CA ASP A 91 4.14 -20.15 41.71
C ASP A 91 5.67 -20.39 41.68
N PRO A 92 6.49 -19.33 41.73
CA PRO A 92 7.95 -19.47 41.65
C PRO A 92 8.55 -20.30 42.79
N LYS A 93 7.85 -20.44 43.92
CA LYS A 93 8.33 -21.24 45.06
C LYS A 93 8.13 -22.75 44.86
N LYS A 94 7.23 -23.15 43.96
CA LYS A 94 6.91 -24.55 43.65
C LYS A 94 7.67 -25.09 42.44
N VAL A 95 8.41 -24.24 41.72
CA VAL A 95 9.20 -24.66 40.55
C VAL A 95 10.54 -25.24 41.01
N PRO A 96 10.81 -26.54 40.81
CA PRO A 96 12.07 -27.14 41.22
C PRO A 96 13.23 -26.64 40.35
N VAL A 97 14.26 -26.05 40.98
CA VAL A 97 15.49 -25.64 40.29
C VAL A 97 16.28 -26.88 39.90
N ARG A 98 16.45 -27.11 38.60
CA ARG A 98 17.32 -28.18 38.10
C ARG A 98 18.76 -27.85 38.49
N LYS A 99 19.27 -28.52 39.53
CA LYS A 99 20.71 -28.53 39.83
C LYS A 99 21.38 -29.40 38.77
N TYR A 100 21.84 -28.80 37.67
CA TYR A 100 22.86 -29.45 36.85
C TYR A 100 24.04 -29.63 37.79
N ARG A 101 24.30 -30.88 38.24
CA ARG A 101 25.52 -31.16 38.97
C ARG A 101 26.66 -30.65 38.09
N ALA A 102 27.63 -29.96 38.69
CA ALA A 102 28.91 -29.60 38.08
C ALA A 102 29.76 -30.84 37.67
N CYS A 103 29.12 -31.96 37.37
CA CYS A 103 29.66 -33.26 37.04
C CYS A 103 29.96 -33.41 35.54
N VAL A 104 30.16 -32.29 34.83
CA VAL A 104 30.79 -32.27 33.51
C VAL A 104 32.20 -31.69 33.61
N LEU A 105 32.49 -30.85 34.61
CA LEU A 105 33.84 -30.30 34.82
C LEU A 105 34.75 -31.18 35.69
N SER A 106 34.22 -32.11 36.49
CA SER A 106 35.05 -33.01 37.32
C SER A 106 35.36 -34.37 36.70
N LEU A 107 34.66 -34.77 35.63
CA LEU A 107 34.91 -36.04 34.92
C LEU A 107 35.98 -35.95 33.83
N SER A 108 36.44 -34.75 33.46
CA SER A 108 37.53 -34.57 32.48
C SER A 108 38.94 -34.71 33.07
N LEU A 109 39.09 -34.78 34.41
CA LEU A 109 40.41 -34.82 35.05
C LEU A 109 40.77 -36.15 35.73
N SER A 110 39.89 -37.16 35.72
CA SER A 110 40.20 -38.43 36.38
C SER A 110 39.47 -39.60 35.73
N ARG A 111 39.88 -39.96 34.51
CA ARG A 111 40.33 -41.33 34.11
C ARG A 111 40.15 -41.59 32.61
N PRO A 112 41.03 -42.44 32.05
CA PRO A 112 41.21 -42.58 30.62
C PRO A 112 40.21 -43.58 30.03
N PHE A 113 40.02 -43.45 28.72
CA PHE A 113 39.80 -44.55 27.78
C PHE A 113 38.49 -45.37 27.89
N LEU A 114 37.78 -45.29 26.75
CA LEU A 114 37.13 -46.37 26.01
C LEU A 114 35.72 -46.84 26.41
N ILE A 115 34.83 -46.73 25.41
CA ILE A 115 33.96 -47.75 24.80
C ILE A 115 32.70 -46.99 24.35
N GLY A 116 32.52 -46.79 23.05
CA GLY A 116 31.98 -47.82 22.18
C GLY A 116 30.47 -47.61 22.12
N SER A 117 29.99 -46.90 21.11
CA SER A 117 29.32 -47.52 19.97
C SER A 117 27.87 -47.92 20.28
N LEU A 118 26.96 -47.23 19.57
CA LEU A 118 25.69 -47.71 19.00
C LEU A 118 24.64 -48.37 19.93
N ARG A 119 23.47 -47.70 20.03
CA ARG A 119 22.09 -48.10 19.58
C ARG A 119 21.75 -49.61 19.44
N PRO A 120 20.47 -50.06 19.36
CA PRO A 120 19.15 -49.39 19.58
C PRO A 120 18.05 -50.28 20.26
N ILE A 121 16.86 -49.66 20.45
CA ILE A 121 15.46 -50.16 20.34
C ILE A 121 15.13 -51.63 20.70
N SER A 122 14.24 -51.80 21.69
CA SER A 122 12.88 -52.36 21.49
C SER A 122 11.92 -51.85 22.57
#